data_AF-A0A844GFE8-F1
#
_entry.id   AF-A0A844GFE8-F1
#
_cell.length_a   1.000
_cell.length_b   1.000
_cell.length_c   1.000
_cell.angle_alpha   90.00
_cell.angle_beta   90.00
_cell.angle_gamma   90.00
#
_symmetry.space_group_name_H-M   'P 1'
#
loop_
_entity.id
_entity.type
_entity.pdbx_description
1 polymer ?
#
loop_
_entity_poly.entity_id
_entity_poly.type
_entity_poly.pdbx_seq_one_letter_code
_entity_poly.pdbx_strand_id
1 'polypeptide(L)'
;MKQSLCPYTLKPLAEISNTNGEHILPRAFGAPESFTVPADEAENTRMNDQIDSPAINDPLMRLLAVTQGVKSRSGSVRAKLKGVVTESGEEVIAILGQEGIDFRFVAPVDVDENGSVKGVRGFGDAAQKLVNQFLRDSARKGRKMEVDETVSQPNPHLSLGLEGDLKVIHKEVRKIAYLMTVRIFGDEAIKSRSGEIYRAAIHAETEEEVQATGLRGGTNIDSIATLARAKHNEHALTCFRIGSAIVSAVILFGSITGICITPAEGFSAPELAGEVIIINATTGTLTSAPYDQWIRDFMQTPEFGQAMVRAASLQTYKT
;
A
#
# COMPACT_ATOMS: atom_id res chain seq x y z
N MET A 1 11.86 13.34 -23.31
CA MET A 1 11.19 13.51 -22.01
C MET A 1 9.75 13.89 -22.31
N LYS A 2 8.75 13.08 -21.95
CA LYS A 2 7.34 13.31 -22.35
C LYS A 2 6.57 14.25 -21.41
N GLN A 3 7.13 14.57 -20.26
CA GLN A 3 6.49 15.39 -19.24
C GLN A 3 7.29 16.68 -19.03
N SER A 4 6.64 17.82 -19.27
CA SER A 4 7.14 19.16 -18.95
C SER A 4 6.29 19.88 -17.92
N LEU A 5 5.11 19.35 -17.59
CA LEU A 5 4.21 19.90 -16.58
C LEU A 5 4.26 19.11 -15.26
N CYS A 6 4.03 19.81 -14.15
CA CYS A 6 3.74 19.17 -12.88
C CYS A 6 2.37 18.47 -12.94
N PRO A 7 2.25 17.21 -12.50
CA PRO A 7 0.99 16.45 -12.59
C PRO A 7 -0.13 17.12 -11.79
N TYR A 8 0.20 17.73 -10.64
CA TYR A 8 -0.80 18.28 -9.72
C TYR A 8 -1.14 19.75 -10.00
N THR A 9 -0.15 20.58 -10.28
CA THR A 9 -0.36 22.04 -10.46
C THR A 9 -0.57 22.46 -11.90
N LEU A 10 -0.29 21.57 -12.87
CA LEU A 10 -0.29 21.84 -14.32
C LEU A 10 0.72 22.92 -14.75
N LYS A 11 1.53 23.46 -13.84
CA LYS A 11 2.56 24.45 -14.14
C LYS A 11 3.74 23.77 -14.86
N PRO A 12 4.42 24.47 -15.77
CA PRO A 12 5.68 24.01 -16.32
C PRO A 12 6.69 23.73 -15.18
N LEU A 13 7.30 22.55 -15.20
CA LEU A 13 8.30 22.14 -14.21
C LEU A 13 9.48 23.11 -14.15
N ALA A 14 9.82 23.74 -15.29
CA ALA A 14 10.88 24.74 -15.39
C ALA A 14 10.57 26.06 -14.65
N GLU A 15 9.30 26.31 -14.31
CA GLU A 15 8.85 27.52 -13.60
C GLU A 15 8.66 27.28 -12.09
N ILE A 16 8.84 26.05 -11.61
CA ILE A 16 8.67 25.67 -10.21
C ILE A 16 10.03 25.76 -9.52
N SER A 17 10.08 26.47 -8.38
CA SER A 17 11.33 26.71 -7.67
C SER A 17 12.00 25.43 -7.17
N ASN A 18 11.21 24.49 -6.66
CA ASN A 18 11.69 23.19 -6.20
C ASN A 18 10.85 22.06 -6.80
N THR A 19 11.52 21.11 -7.45
CA THR A 19 10.90 19.89 -7.97
C THR A 19 11.61 18.67 -7.42
N ASN A 20 10.86 17.60 -7.17
CA ASN A 20 11.40 16.30 -6.77
C ASN A 20 10.67 15.16 -7.48
N GLY A 21 11.08 13.92 -7.18
CA GLY A 21 10.43 12.72 -7.70
C GLY A 21 9.24 12.33 -6.83
N GLU A 22 8.03 12.49 -7.35
CA GLU A 22 6.82 11.93 -6.77
C GLU A 22 6.75 10.44 -7.08
N HIS A 23 6.57 9.61 -6.04
CA HIS A 23 6.53 8.17 -6.22
C HIS A 23 5.23 7.75 -6.90
N ILE A 24 5.35 7.00 -8.00
CA ILE A 24 4.18 6.41 -8.67
C ILE A 24 3.59 5.31 -7.78
N LEU A 25 4.46 4.49 -7.16
CA LEU A 25 4.13 3.51 -6.13
C LEU A 25 5.12 3.72 -4.97
N PRO A 26 4.66 3.84 -3.72
CA PRO A 26 5.55 4.05 -2.60
C PRO A 26 6.59 2.94 -2.42
N ARG A 27 7.82 3.34 -2.08
CA ARG A 27 8.90 2.39 -1.76
C ARG A 27 8.53 1.47 -0.60
N ALA A 28 7.72 1.92 0.35
CA ALA A 28 7.28 1.08 1.46
C ALA A 28 6.35 -0.07 1.04
N PHE A 29 5.83 -0.04 -0.19
CA PHE A 29 5.18 -1.18 -0.83
C PHE A 29 6.14 -2.04 -1.64
N GLY A 30 7.43 -1.69 -1.76
CA GLY A 30 8.43 -2.47 -2.47
C GLY A 30 8.70 -1.99 -3.90
N ALA A 31 8.35 -0.75 -4.24
CA ALA A 31 8.77 -0.14 -5.51
C ALA A 31 10.26 0.28 -5.50
N PRO A 32 10.94 0.30 -6.66
CA PRO A 32 12.27 0.90 -6.75
C PRO A 32 12.21 2.40 -6.50
N GLU A 33 13.29 2.94 -5.92
CA GLU A 33 13.40 4.37 -5.62
C GLU A 33 13.28 5.28 -6.85
N SER A 34 13.72 4.79 -8.01
CA SER A 34 13.63 5.50 -9.28
C SER A 34 12.23 5.50 -9.90
N PHE A 35 11.25 4.78 -9.32
CA PHE A 35 9.89 4.69 -9.85
C PHE A 35 9.06 5.92 -9.47
N THR A 36 9.38 7.04 -10.14
CA THR A 36 8.85 8.37 -9.85
C THR A 36 8.46 9.12 -11.12
N VAL A 37 7.69 10.19 -10.97
CA VAL A 37 7.51 11.26 -11.96
C VAL A 37 7.91 12.61 -11.35
N PRO A 38 8.45 13.57 -12.12
CA PRO A 38 8.75 14.90 -11.60
C PRO A 38 7.48 15.62 -11.13
N ALA A 39 7.52 16.24 -9.96
CA ALA A 39 6.43 17.05 -9.42
C ALA A 39 6.95 18.25 -8.61
N ASP A 40 6.04 19.17 -8.32
CA ASP A 40 6.25 20.24 -7.34
C ASP A 40 6.50 19.61 -5.95
N GLU A 41 7.59 19.99 -5.29
CA GLU A 41 7.95 19.46 -3.96
C GLU A 41 6.86 19.75 -2.91
N ALA A 42 6.20 20.90 -3.00
CA ALA A 42 5.14 21.26 -2.05
C ALA A 42 3.90 20.37 -2.22
N GLU A 43 3.51 20.10 -3.47
CA GLU A 43 2.40 19.19 -3.75
C GLU A 43 2.75 17.74 -3.46
N ASN A 44 3.96 17.29 -3.77
CA ASN A 44 4.42 15.95 -3.38
C ASN A 44 4.33 15.79 -1.85
N THR A 45 4.84 16.75 -1.08
CA THR A 45 4.74 16.73 0.39
C THR A 45 3.28 16.64 0.85
N ARG A 46 2.39 17.46 0.27
CA ARG A 46 0.95 17.41 0.57
C ARG A 46 0.33 16.04 0.27
N MET A 47 0.68 15.45 -0.87
CA MET A 47 0.18 14.14 -1.30
C MET A 47 0.71 13.01 -0.41
N ASN A 48 1.96 13.10 0.04
CA ASN A 48 2.53 12.18 1.01
C ASN A 48 1.78 12.24 2.34
N ASP A 49 1.49 13.44 2.85
CA ASP A 49 0.81 13.60 4.13
C ASP A 49 -0.65 13.14 4.09
N GLN A 50 -1.32 13.36 2.96
CA GLN A 50 -2.75 13.04 2.79
C GLN A 50 -3.02 11.60 2.34
N ILE A 51 -2.07 10.95 1.64
CA ILE A 51 -2.32 9.68 0.96
C ILE A 51 -1.21 8.66 1.25
N ASP A 52 0.04 8.92 0.86
CA ASP A 52 1.10 7.89 0.94
C ASP A 52 1.34 7.46 2.38
N SER A 53 1.58 8.41 3.28
CA SER A 53 1.89 8.13 4.68
C SER A 53 0.74 7.42 5.39
N PRO A 54 -0.53 7.87 5.25
CA PRO A 54 -1.69 7.10 5.71
C PRO A 54 -1.75 5.68 5.13
N ALA A 55 -1.61 5.51 3.81
CA ALA A 55 -1.72 4.20 3.15
C ALA A 55 -0.59 3.24 3.53
N ILE A 56 0.64 3.75 3.68
CA ILE A 56 1.81 2.96 4.09
C ILE A 56 1.71 2.52 5.55
N ASN A 57 1.08 3.34 6.39
CA ASN A 57 0.93 3.05 7.81
C ASN A 57 -0.36 2.28 8.14
N ASP A 58 -1.26 2.12 7.17
CA ASP A 58 -2.48 1.33 7.30
C ASP A 58 -2.17 -0.13 7.72
N PRO A 59 -2.82 -0.68 8.76
CA PRO A 59 -2.50 -2.02 9.26
C PRO A 59 -2.66 -3.14 8.23
N LEU A 60 -3.68 -3.07 7.37
CA LEU A 60 -3.90 -4.06 6.29
C LEU A 60 -2.76 -3.98 5.27
N MET A 61 -2.41 -2.77 4.82
CA MET A 61 -1.31 -2.59 3.86
C MET A 61 0.03 -3.01 4.43
N ARG A 62 0.31 -2.71 5.71
CA ARG A 62 1.55 -3.17 6.37
C ARG A 62 1.58 -4.68 6.50
N LEU A 63 0.46 -5.32 6.86
CA LEU A 63 0.40 -6.77 6.97
C LEU A 63 0.67 -7.42 5.59
N LEU A 64 0.06 -6.91 4.52
CA LEU A 64 0.35 -7.36 3.16
C LEU A 64 1.84 -7.17 2.83
N ALA A 65 2.42 -6.00 3.08
CA ALA A 65 3.84 -5.74 2.85
C ALA A 65 4.76 -6.71 3.63
N VAL A 66 4.42 -7.05 4.89
CA VAL A 66 5.16 -8.05 5.68
C VAL A 66 5.08 -9.43 5.04
N THR A 67 3.88 -9.89 4.71
CA THR A 67 3.66 -11.24 4.13
C THR A 67 4.31 -11.40 2.75
N GLN A 68 4.47 -10.32 2.00
CA GLN A 68 5.17 -10.31 0.72
C GLN A 68 6.70 -10.08 0.85
N GLY A 69 7.22 -9.97 2.07
CA GLY A 69 8.66 -9.84 2.29
C GLY A 69 9.25 -8.48 1.92
N VAL A 70 8.46 -7.39 1.93
CA VAL A 70 8.94 -6.06 1.55
C VAL A 70 10.06 -5.56 2.48
N LYS A 71 11.08 -4.95 1.86
CA LYS A 71 12.20 -4.31 2.57
C LYS A 71 12.17 -2.80 2.34
N SER A 72 12.02 -2.05 3.42
CA SER A 72 12.08 -0.59 3.42
C SER A 72 13.53 -0.07 3.57
N ARG A 73 13.71 1.26 3.53
CA ARG A 73 14.98 1.93 3.90
C ARG A 73 15.48 1.49 5.28
N SER A 74 14.57 1.31 6.21
CA SER A 74 14.86 1.00 7.61
C SER A 74 14.92 -0.51 7.90
N GLY A 75 14.96 -1.35 6.86
CA GLY A 75 14.94 -2.81 6.95
C GLY A 75 13.57 -3.41 6.67
N SER A 76 13.39 -4.68 7.04
CA SER A 76 12.15 -5.42 6.81
C SER A 76 10.95 -4.72 7.45
N VAL A 77 9.86 -4.60 6.68
CA VAL A 77 8.61 -4.01 7.17
C VAL A 77 8.09 -4.83 8.35
N ARG A 78 7.43 -4.16 9.29
CA ARG A 78 6.73 -4.79 10.42
C ARG A 78 5.30 -4.26 10.49
N ALA A 79 4.37 -5.15 10.83
CA ALA A 79 2.98 -4.82 11.10
C ALA A 79 2.74 -4.88 12.61
N LYS A 80 2.00 -3.91 13.14
CA LYS A 80 1.60 -3.89 14.56
C LYS A 80 0.10 -4.10 14.63
N LEU A 81 -0.32 -5.15 15.31
CA LEU A 81 -1.72 -5.43 15.60
C LEU A 81 -1.96 -5.24 17.08
N LYS A 82 -3.01 -4.50 17.42
CA LYS A 82 -3.48 -4.39 18.80
C LYS A 82 -4.35 -5.60 19.12
N GLY A 83 -4.38 -6.01 20.36
CA GLY A 83 -5.22 -7.11 20.80
C GLY A 83 -5.35 -7.18 22.30
N VAL A 84 -5.98 -8.26 22.75
CA VAL A 84 -6.17 -8.56 24.17
C VAL A 84 -5.84 -10.01 24.48
N VAL A 85 -5.36 -10.27 25.69
CA VAL A 85 -5.38 -11.62 26.28
C VAL A 85 -6.84 -11.95 26.60
N THR A 86 -7.33 -13.07 26.09
CA THR A 86 -8.76 -13.41 26.13
C THR A 86 -9.24 -13.67 27.56
N GLU A 87 -8.37 -14.26 28.38
CA GLU A 87 -8.69 -14.68 29.74
C GLU A 87 -8.64 -13.51 30.74
N SER A 88 -7.71 -12.57 30.56
CA SER A 88 -7.52 -11.45 31.51
C SER A 88 -8.01 -10.09 30.99
N GLY A 89 -8.30 -9.97 29.69
CA GLY A 89 -8.67 -8.71 29.04
C GLY A 89 -7.50 -7.72 28.87
N GLU A 90 -6.28 -8.12 29.19
CA GLU A 90 -5.12 -7.24 29.14
C GLU A 90 -4.72 -6.88 27.71
N GLU A 91 -4.42 -5.61 27.48
CA GLU A 91 -4.01 -5.12 26.17
C GLU A 91 -2.60 -5.58 25.78
N VAL A 92 -2.50 -6.08 24.56
CA VAL A 92 -1.24 -6.54 23.94
C VAL A 92 -1.04 -5.93 22.56
N ILE A 93 0.22 -5.89 22.14
CA ILE A 93 0.64 -5.55 20.79
C ILE A 93 1.37 -6.77 20.23
N ALA A 94 0.88 -7.28 19.10
CA ALA A 94 1.58 -8.24 18.27
C ALA A 94 2.37 -7.47 17.19
N ILE A 95 3.66 -7.75 17.08
CA ILE A 95 4.54 -7.18 16.06
C ILE A 95 4.92 -8.30 15.11
N LEU A 96 4.33 -8.30 13.92
CA LEU A 96 4.59 -9.28 12.88
C LEU A 96 5.76 -8.79 12.02
N GLY A 97 6.76 -9.65 11.85
CA GLY A 97 7.87 -9.45 10.94
C GLY A 97 8.13 -10.70 10.10
N GLN A 98 9.17 -10.64 9.25
CA GLN A 98 9.53 -11.77 8.39
C GLN A 98 10.05 -12.98 9.18
N GLU A 99 10.66 -12.75 10.34
CA GLU A 99 11.28 -13.80 11.16
C GLU A 99 10.31 -14.42 12.18
N GLY A 100 9.10 -13.88 12.31
CA GLY A 100 8.11 -14.36 13.27
C GLY A 100 7.25 -13.25 13.86
N ILE A 101 6.66 -13.55 15.01
CA ILE A 101 5.73 -12.66 15.71
C ILE A 101 6.25 -12.43 17.12
N ASP A 102 6.43 -11.16 17.48
CA ASP A 102 6.75 -10.74 18.85
C ASP A 102 5.49 -10.22 19.55
N PHE A 103 5.30 -10.58 20.81
CA PHE A 103 4.18 -10.08 21.63
C PHE A 103 4.69 -9.23 22.79
N ARG A 104 3.96 -8.17 23.10
CA ARG A 104 4.23 -7.29 24.25
C ARG A 104 2.93 -6.83 24.89
N PHE A 105 2.89 -6.77 26.21
CA PHE A 105 1.81 -6.04 26.90
C PHE A 105 1.96 -4.54 26.65
N VAL A 106 0.82 -3.83 26.51
CA VAL A 106 0.80 -2.36 26.41
C VAL A 106 1.28 -1.75 27.72
N ALA A 107 0.79 -2.28 28.84
CA ALA A 107 1.20 -1.92 30.19
C ALA A 107 1.87 -3.14 30.86
N PRO A 108 3.16 -3.40 30.59
CA PRO A 108 3.86 -4.58 31.12
C PRO A 108 4.22 -4.45 32.61
N VAL A 109 3.91 -3.32 33.26
CA VAL A 109 4.31 -3.06 34.65
C VAL A 109 3.08 -2.67 35.44
N ASP A 110 2.82 -3.42 36.50
CA ASP A 110 1.75 -3.15 37.44
C ASP A 110 2.29 -2.32 38.61
N VAL A 111 1.60 -1.23 38.93
CA VAL A 111 1.99 -0.29 39.99
C VAL A 111 0.86 -0.14 41.00
N ASP A 112 1.21 -0.03 42.27
CA ASP A 112 0.25 0.25 43.33
C ASP A 112 -0.18 1.71 43.37
N GLU A 113 -1.12 2.02 44.28
CA GLU A 113 -1.66 3.37 44.49
C GLU A 113 -0.58 4.38 44.91
N ASN A 114 0.57 3.91 45.42
CA ASN A 114 1.72 4.72 45.81
C ASN A 114 2.79 4.82 44.69
N GLY A 115 2.54 4.24 43.51
CA GLY A 115 3.46 4.21 42.38
C GLY A 115 4.62 3.20 42.53
N SER A 116 4.52 2.26 43.47
CA SER A 116 5.49 1.17 43.64
C SER A 116 5.15 0.01 42.72
N VAL A 117 6.16 -0.56 42.06
CA VAL A 117 5.98 -1.69 41.14
C VAL A 117 5.60 -2.95 41.92
N LYS A 118 4.43 -3.51 41.61
CA LYS A 118 3.90 -4.76 42.18
C LYS A 118 4.20 -5.98 41.31
N GLY A 119 4.35 -5.78 40.00
CA GLY A 119 4.56 -6.89 39.08
C GLY A 119 5.04 -6.43 37.71
N VAL A 120 5.70 -7.34 36.99
CA VAL A 120 6.12 -7.14 35.62
C VAL A 120 5.65 -8.33 34.80
N ARG A 121 5.01 -8.04 33.66
CA ARG A 121 4.39 -9.01 32.75
C ARG A 121 5.13 -8.97 31.42
N GLY A 122 5.24 -10.12 30.76
CA GLY A 122 5.90 -10.23 29.47
C GLY A 122 5.78 -11.63 28.88
N PHE A 123 6.07 -11.74 27.58
CA PHE A 123 6.04 -13.01 26.85
C PHE A 123 7.45 -13.63 26.81
N GLY A 124 7.57 -14.88 27.28
CA GLY A 124 8.85 -15.60 27.33
C GLY A 124 9.96 -14.81 28.04
N ASP A 125 11.16 -14.83 27.45
CA ASP A 125 12.35 -14.15 28.01
C ASP A 125 12.20 -12.62 28.11
N ALA A 126 11.21 -12.02 27.46
CA ALA A 126 10.99 -10.57 27.50
C ALA A 126 10.62 -10.10 28.93
N ALA A 127 9.85 -10.90 29.68
CA ALA A 127 9.50 -10.60 31.06
C ALA A 127 10.77 -10.48 31.94
N GLN A 128 11.65 -11.48 31.85
CA GLN A 128 12.89 -11.50 32.63
C GLN A 128 13.82 -10.34 32.27
N LYS A 129 13.92 -9.99 30.97
CA LYS A 129 14.71 -8.84 30.53
C LYS A 129 14.19 -7.53 31.12
N LEU A 130 12.88 -7.32 31.14
CA LEU A 130 12.23 -6.16 31.74
C LEU A 130 12.47 -6.10 33.25
N VAL A 131 12.28 -7.22 33.97
CA VAL A 131 12.59 -7.31 35.41
C VAL A 131 14.05 -6.93 35.69
N ASN A 132 15.00 -7.51 34.94
CA ASN A 132 16.42 -7.21 35.09
C ASN A 132 16.77 -5.75 34.77
N GLN A 133 16.01 -5.09 33.91
CA GLN A 133 16.16 -3.66 33.65
C GLN A 133 15.66 -2.84 34.83
N PHE A 134 14.48 -3.15 35.37
CA PHE A 134 13.92 -2.50 36.55
C PHE A 134 14.81 -2.62 37.78
N LEU A 135 15.36 -3.81 38.05
CA LEU A 135 16.29 -4.02 39.16
C LEU A 135 17.53 -3.13 39.05
N ARG A 136 18.09 -3.00 37.85
CA ARG A 136 19.26 -2.13 37.59
C ARG A 136 18.91 -0.65 37.80
N ASP A 137 17.75 -0.21 37.33
CA ASP A 137 17.32 1.17 37.46
C ASP A 137 16.95 1.54 38.91
N SER A 138 16.34 0.62 39.65
CA SER A 138 16.03 0.77 41.08
C SER A 138 17.29 0.79 41.94
N ALA A 139 18.27 -0.09 41.65
CA ALA A 139 19.56 -0.09 42.34
C ALA A 139 20.32 1.23 42.12
N ARG A 140 20.30 1.79 40.89
CA ARG A 140 20.85 3.14 40.61
C ARG A 140 20.18 4.25 41.43
N LYS A 141 18.90 4.07 41.78
CA LYS A 141 18.12 5.00 42.61
C LYS A 141 18.22 4.67 44.11
N GLY A 142 19.09 3.75 44.52
CA GLY A 142 19.31 3.36 45.92
C GLY A 142 18.18 2.53 46.53
N ARG A 143 17.27 1.98 45.72
CA ARG A 143 16.16 1.15 46.20
C ARG A 143 16.53 -0.32 46.07
N LYS A 144 16.30 -1.10 47.13
CA LYS A 144 16.34 -2.56 47.07
C LYS A 144 14.94 -3.07 46.70
N MET A 145 14.90 -3.95 45.72
CA MET A 145 13.69 -4.67 45.32
C MET A 145 14.01 -6.16 45.36
N GLU A 146 13.08 -6.95 45.88
CA GLU A 146 13.10 -8.41 45.81
C GLU A 146 12.12 -8.84 44.72
N VAL A 147 12.46 -9.91 44.02
CA VAL A 147 11.61 -10.49 42.96
C VAL A 147 11.12 -11.82 43.47
N ASP A 148 9.80 -11.94 43.57
CA ASP A 148 9.13 -13.18 43.98
C ASP A 148 9.18 -14.25 42.87
N GLU A 149 8.63 -15.43 43.16
CA GLU A 149 8.53 -16.51 42.18
C GLU A 149 7.80 -16.07 40.90
N THR A 150 8.31 -16.50 39.75
CA THR A 150 7.69 -16.21 38.46
C THR A 150 6.44 -17.07 38.28
N VAL A 151 5.29 -16.41 38.14
CA VAL A 151 4.04 -17.05 37.76
C VAL A 151 3.93 -17.06 36.23
N SER A 152 3.75 -18.25 35.64
CA SER A 152 3.61 -18.43 34.20
C SER A 152 2.24 -18.95 33.83
N GLN A 153 1.61 -18.32 32.84
CA GLN A 153 0.40 -18.82 32.20
C GLN A 153 0.79 -19.53 30.90
N PRO A 154 0.63 -20.86 30.79
CA PRO A 154 0.95 -21.57 29.57
C PRO A 154 -0.07 -21.26 28.48
N ASN A 155 0.42 -20.95 27.27
CA ASN A 155 -0.37 -20.78 26.05
C ASN A 155 -1.61 -19.86 26.17
N PRO A 156 -1.44 -18.58 26.51
CA PRO A 156 -2.57 -17.64 26.57
C PRO A 156 -3.20 -17.44 25.18
N HIS A 157 -4.52 -17.31 25.11
CA HIS A 157 -5.22 -17.02 23.86
C HIS A 157 -5.27 -15.52 23.60
N LEU A 158 -4.86 -15.09 22.41
CA LEU A 158 -4.88 -13.68 22.01
C LEU A 158 -5.96 -13.43 20.96
N SER A 159 -6.74 -12.37 21.18
CA SER A 159 -7.63 -11.81 20.15
C SER A 159 -6.96 -10.57 19.57
N LEU A 160 -6.60 -10.62 18.27
CA LEU A 160 -5.91 -9.55 17.57
C LEU A 160 -6.85 -8.86 16.58
N GLY A 161 -6.86 -7.52 16.58
CA GLY A 161 -7.62 -6.71 15.63
C GLY A 161 -6.80 -6.37 14.39
N LEU A 162 -7.42 -6.51 13.22
CA LEU A 162 -6.93 -5.97 11.96
C LEU A 162 -7.97 -5.01 11.40
N GLU A 163 -7.62 -3.73 11.38
CA GLU A 163 -8.46 -2.65 10.83
C GLU A 163 -7.74 -2.03 9.65
N GLY A 164 -8.43 -1.85 8.52
CA GLY A 164 -7.88 -1.20 7.33
C GLY A 164 -8.80 -0.09 6.84
N ASP A 165 -8.24 1.08 6.54
CA ASP A 165 -8.93 2.19 5.92
C ASP A 165 -8.95 2.01 4.40
N LEU A 166 -10.00 1.33 3.92
CA LEU A 166 -10.18 1.09 2.48
C LEU A 166 -10.30 2.38 1.66
N LYS A 167 -10.75 3.48 2.28
CA LYS A 167 -10.87 4.76 1.58
C LYS A 167 -9.49 5.35 1.28
N VAL A 168 -8.58 5.33 2.25
CA VAL A 168 -7.19 5.72 2.04
C VAL A 168 -6.51 4.82 1.01
N ILE A 169 -6.72 3.50 1.08
CA ILE A 169 -6.16 2.54 0.12
C ILE A 169 -6.69 2.82 -1.30
N HIS A 170 -7.98 3.12 -1.47
CA HIS A 170 -8.53 3.45 -2.78
C HIS A 170 -8.00 4.79 -3.32
N LYS A 171 -7.78 5.79 -2.47
CA LYS A 171 -7.13 7.05 -2.89
C LYS A 171 -5.71 6.78 -3.42
N GLU A 172 -4.95 5.96 -2.71
CA GLU A 172 -3.61 5.56 -3.12
C GLU A 172 -3.62 4.80 -4.45
N VAL A 173 -4.54 3.85 -4.62
CA VAL A 173 -4.72 3.13 -5.89
C VAL A 173 -5.03 4.08 -7.06
N ARG A 174 -5.89 5.08 -6.86
CA ARG A 174 -6.19 6.10 -7.88
C ARG A 174 -4.99 6.99 -8.17
N LYS A 175 -4.23 7.37 -7.15
CA LYS A 175 -2.97 8.11 -7.31
C LYS A 175 -1.97 7.32 -8.16
N ILE A 176 -1.75 6.04 -7.83
CA ILE A 176 -0.87 5.14 -8.61
C ILE A 176 -1.34 5.06 -10.07
N ALA A 177 -2.65 4.86 -10.30
CA ALA A 177 -3.23 4.79 -11.64
C ALA A 177 -3.02 6.09 -12.43
N TYR A 178 -3.21 7.24 -11.78
CA TYR A 178 -2.98 8.56 -12.38
C TYR A 178 -1.52 8.77 -12.76
N LEU A 179 -0.61 8.60 -11.81
CA LEU A 179 0.83 8.84 -12.02
C LEU A 179 1.42 7.85 -13.03
N MET A 180 0.89 6.62 -13.10
CA MET A 180 1.23 5.68 -14.17
C MET A 180 0.77 6.19 -15.55
N THR A 181 -0.42 6.77 -15.63
CA THR A 181 -0.92 7.40 -16.86
C THR A 181 -0.02 8.57 -17.28
N VAL A 182 0.43 9.39 -16.33
CA VAL A 182 1.40 10.48 -16.56
C VAL A 182 2.76 9.95 -17.02
N ARG A 183 3.28 8.89 -16.41
CA ARG A 183 4.55 8.26 -16.82
C ARG A 183 4.54 7.86 -18.29
N ILE A 184 3.45 7.26 -18.77
CA ILE A 184 3.34 6.72 -20.14
C ILE A 184 3.09 7.82 -21.17
N PHE A 185 2.11 8.69 -20.90
CA PHE A 185 1.57 9.65 -21.87
C PHE A 185 2.03 11.09 -21.64
N GLY A 186 2.70 11.37 -20.52
CA GLY A 186 3.30 12.66 -20.23
C GLY A 186 2.28 13.79 -20.14
N ASP A 187 2.58 14.92 -20.79
CA ASP A 187 1.74 16.12 -20.73
C ASP A 187 0.33 15.92 -21.30
N GLU A 188 0.13 14.96 -22.22
CA GLU A 188 -1.21 14.61 -22.71
C GLU A 188 -2.10 14.09 -21.57
N ALA A 189 -1.55 13.25 -20.69
CA ALA A 189 -2.28 12.80 -19.50
C ALA A 189 -2.58 13.95 -18.54
N ILE A 190 -1.66 14.90 -18.39
CA ILE A 190 -1.82 16.01 -17.44
C ILE A 190 -2.90 17.00 -17.93
N LYS A 191 -2.89 17.35 -19.22
CA LYS A 191 -3.77 18.34 -19.84
C LYS A 191 -5.14 17.78 -20.26
N SER A 192 -5.26 16.47 -20.40
CA SER A 192 -6.49 15.83 -20.87
C SER A 192 -7.60 15.83 -19.82
N ARG A 193 -8.82 15.55 -20.29
CA ARG A 193 -9.97 15.25 -19.44
C ARG A 193 -9.69 14.09 -18.48
N SER A 194 -8.92 13.09 -18.89
CA SER A 194 -8.46 12.01 -18.02
C SER A 194 -7.72 12.53 -16.79
N GLY A 195 -6.74 13.43 -16.98
CA GLY A 195 -5.98 14.03 -15.88
C GLY A 195 -6.84 14.83 -14.91
N GLU A 196 -7.82 15.58 -15.43
CA GLU A 196 -8.78 16.32 -14.60
C GLU A 196 -9.61 15.37 -13.72
N ILE A 197 -10.14 14.29 -14.30
CA ILE A 197 -10.93 13.29 -13.59
C ILE A 197 -10.12 12.65 -12.46
N TYR A 198 -8.88 12.23 -12.75
CA TYR A 198 -8.02 11.64 -11.73
C TYR A 198 -7.72 12.61 -10.58
N ARG A 199 -7.30 13.84 -10.88
CA ARG A 199 -7.00 14.84 -9.85
C ARG A 199 -8.21 15.12 -8.95
N ALA A 200 -9.41 15.18 -9.52
CA ALA A 200 -10.64 15.31 -8.74
C ALA A 200 -10.93 14.04 -7.91
N ALA A 201 -10.83 12.85 -8.50
CA ALA A 201 -11.20 11.59 -7.85
C ALA A 201 -10.25 11.17 -6.72
N ILE A 202 -8.98 11.59 -6.79
CA ILE A 202 -7.99 11.38 -5.73
C ILE A 202 -8.38 12.16 -4.45
N HIS A 203 -8.98 13.32 -4.61
CA HIS A 203 -9.41 14.19 -3.50
C HIS A 203 -10.86 13.95 -3.06
N ALA A 204 -11.60 13.08 -3.75
CA ALA A 204 -12.95 12.71 -3.35
C ALA A 204 -12.95 11.92 -2.03
N GLU A 205 -13.90 12.25 -1.17
CA GLU A 205 -14.08 11.68 0.17
C GLU A 205 -15.15 10.59 0.21
N THR A 206 -16.06 10.55 -0.76
CA THR A 206 -17.09 9.50 -0.90
C THR A 206 -17.10 8.86 -2.28
N GLU A 207 -17.74 7.70 -2.42
CA GLU A 207 -17.88 7.03 -3.71
C GLU A 207 -18.79 7.81 -4.67
N GLU A 208 -19.80 8.52 -4.17
CA GLU A 208 -20.64 9.41 -4.96
C GLU A 208 -19.84 10.57 -5.54
N GLU A 209 -18.93 11.17 -4.76
CA GLU A 209 -18.02 12.21 -5.24
C GLU A 209 -17.08 11.68 -6.32
N VAL A 210 -16.58 10.44 -6.16
CA VAL A 210 -15.77 9.76 -7.18
C VAL A 210 -16.57 9.57 -8.46
N GLN A 211 -17.80 9.07 -8.38
CA GLN A 211 -18.67 8.88 -9.52
C GLN A 211 -19.00 10.22 -10.21
N ALA A 212 -19.19 11.30 -9.44
CA ALA A 212 -19.45 12.63 -9.95
C ALA A 212 -18.28 13.20 -10.77
N THR A 213 -17.04 12.76 -10.52
CA THR A 213 -15.90 13.13 -11.37
C THR A 213 -16.00 12.55 -12.78
N GLY A 214 -16.76 11.47 -12.95
CA GLY A 214 -16.82 10.68 -14.19
C GLY A 214 -15.79 9.56 -14.26
N LEU A 215 -15.03 9.31 -13.19
CA LEU A 215 -14.16 8.14 -13.08
C LEU A 215 -15.02 6.87 -13.10
N ARG A 216 -14.74 5.98 -14.06
CA ARG A 216 -15.38 4.66 -14.15
C ARG A 216 -14.41 3.57 -13.70
N GLY A 217 -14.93 2.37 -13.49
CA GLY A 217 -14.14 1.19 -13.17
C GLY A 217 -14.65 0.49 -11.91
N GLY A 218 -13.75 -0.13 -11.17
CA GLY A 218 -14.08 -0.91 -9.98
C GLY A 218 -12.92 -1.78 -9.51
N THR A 219 -13.18 -2.71 -8.60
CA THR A 219 -12.14 -3.55 -7.99
C THR A 219 -12.02 -4.95 -8.61
N ASN A 220 -13.00 -5.40 -9.40
CA ASN A 220 -12.98 -6.74 -9.97
C ASN A 220 -12.10 -6.83 -11.23
N ILE A 221 -10.84 -7.24 -11.05
CA ILE A 221 -9.88 -7.38 -12.14
C ILE A 221 -10.29 -8.42 -13.20
N ASP A 222 -11.05 -9.44 -12.80
CA ASP A 222 -11.51 -10.52 -13.67
C ASP A 222 -12.60 -10.08 -14.65
N SER A 223 -13.11 -8.84 -14.50
CA SER A 223 -13.96 -8.22 -15.51
C SER A 223 -13.24 -7.86 -16.82
N ILE A 224 -11.90 -7.78 -16.81
CA ILE A 224 -11.08 -7.47 -18.00
C ILE A 224 -9.95 -8.50 -18.11
N ALA A 225 -10.12 -9.44 -19.04
CA ALA A 225 -9.20 -10.55 -19.26
C ALA A 225 -7.81 -10.11 -19.74
N THR A 226 -7.70 -8.93 -20.35
CA THR A 226 -6.47 -8.42 -20.97
C THR A 226 -5.60 -7.58 -20.03
N LEU A 227 -5.90 -7.57 -18.72
CA LEU A 227 -5.07 -6.88 -17.73
C LEU A 227 -4.02 -7.83 -17.15
N ALA A 228 -2.82 -7.30 -16.90
CA ALA A 228 -1.79 -8.07 -16.22
C ALA A 228 -2.25 -8.51 -14.83
N ARG A 229 -1.73 -9.65 -14.38
CA ARG A 229 -1.96 -10.19 -13.04
C ARG A 229 -0.65 -10.19 -12.29
N ALA A 230 -0.68 -9.85 -11.01
CA ALA A 230 0.46 -9.98 -10.13
C ALA A 230 0.49 -11.39 -9.53
N LYS A 231 1.68 -12.00 -9.48
CA LYS A 231 1.90 -13.20 -8.66
C LYS A 231 2.06 -12.81 -7.19
N HIS A 232 2.23 -13.83 -6.35
CA HIS A 232 2.69 -13.63 -4.98
C HIS A 232 3.99 -12.79 -5.00
N ASN A 233 4.06 -11.79 -4.13
CA ASN A 233 5.17 -10.84 -3.99
C ASN A 233 5.31 -9.80 -5.11
N GLU A 234 4.34 -9.72 -6.02
CA GLU A 234 4.38 -8.77 -7.13
C GLU A 234 3.31 -7.70 -7.01
N HIS A 235 3.59 -6.56 -7.64
CA HIS A 235 2.60 -5.60 -8.08
C HIS A 235 2.49 -5.66 -9.60
N ALA A 236 1.30 -5.46 -10.13
CA ALA A 236 1.06 -5.33 -11.55
C ALA A 236 0.33 -4.02 -11.82
N LEU A 237 0.95 -3.15 -12.62
CA LEU A 237 0.37 -1.91 -13.09
C LEU A 237 0.20 -2.00 -14.61
N THR A 238 -0.99 -1.73 -15.11
CA THR A 238 -1.28 -1.76 -16.55
C THR A 238 -1.94 -0.45 -16.92
N CYS A 239 -1.46 0.23 -17.96
CA CYS A 239 -2.14 1.41 -18.47
C CYS A 239 -2.03 1.48 -19.98
N PHE A 240 -3.16 1.62 -20.67
CA PHE A 240 -3.21 1.64 -22.13
C PHE A 240 -4.45 2.35 -22.66
N ARG A 241 -4.38 2.76 -23.93
CA ARG A 241 -5.52 3.29 -24.67
C ARG A 241 -6.28 2.16 -25.37
N ILE A 242 -7.61 2.19 -25.28
CA ILE A 242 -8.50 1.36 -26.10
C ILE A 242 -9.73 2.17 -26.53
N GLY A 243 -9.91 2.33 -27.83
CA GLY A 243 -10.91 3.19 -28.44
C GLY A 243 -10.88 4.62 -27.90
N SER A 244 -11.99 5.02 -27.28
CA SER A 244 -12.19 6.33 -26.65
C SER A 244 -11.86 6.36 -25.16
N ALA A 245 -11.17 5.36 -24.62
CA ALA A 245 -10.87 5.23 -23.20
C ALA A 245 -9.38 5.01 -22.92
N ILE A 246 -8.93 5.50 -21.76
CA ILE A 246 -7.70 5.09 -21.10
C ILE A 246 -8.09 4.15 -19.96
N VAL A 247 -7.50 2.97 -19.95
CA VAL A 247 -7.68 1.97 -18.91
C VAL A 247 -6.41 1.91 -18.09
N SER A 248 -6.51 2.14 -16.78
CA SER A 248 -5.42 2.02 -15.82
C SER A 248 -5.82 1.02 -14.73
N ALA A 249 -5.02 -0.01 -14.53
CA ALA A 249 -5.24 -1.03 -13.51
C ALA A 249 -4.04 -1.14 -12.59
N VAL A 250 -4.34 -1.30 -11.31
CA VAL A 250 -3.37 -1.41 -10.22
C VAL A 250 -3.71 -2.66 -9.43
N ILE A 251 -2.74 -3.55 -9.29
CA ILE A 251 -2.82 -4.74 -8.45
C ILE A 251 -1.65 -4.68 -7.48
N LEU A 252 -1.94 -4.48 -6.19
CA LEU A 252 -0.94 -4.47 -5.14
C LEU A 252 -0.92 -5.79 -4.39
N PHE A 253 0.27 -6.36 -4.23
CA PHE A 253 0.49 -7.61 -3.48
C PHE A 253 -0.42 -8.77 -3.93
N GLY A 254 -0.79 -8.81 -5.22
CA GLY A 254 -1.75 -9.77 -5.78
C GLY A 254 -3.17 -9.73 -5.18
N SER A 255 -3.48 -8.76 -4.32
CA SER A 255 -4.67 -8.79 -3.46
C SER A 255 -5.54 -7.54 -3.56
N ILE A 256 -4.92 -6.35 -3.53
CA ILE A 256 -5.65 -5.08 -3.63
C ILE A 256 -5.72 -4.70 -5.10
N THR A 257 -6.93 -4.56 -5.62
CA THR A 257 -7.15 -4.33 -7.06
C THR A 257 -7.98 -3.08 -7.28
N GLY A 258 -7.58 -2.27 -8.26
CA GLY A 258 -8.39 -1.17 -8.76
C GLY A 258 -8.21 -0.99 -10.25
N ILE A 259 -9.34 -0.78 -10.94
CA ILE A 259 -9.43 -0.44 -12.34
C ILE A 259 -10.04 0.96 -12.41
N CYS A 260 -9.37 1.83 -13.16
CA CYS A 260 -9.79 3.18 -13.46
C CYS A 260 -9.93 3.31 -14.98
N ILE A 261 -11.08 3.81 -15.43
CA ILE A 261 -11.39 4.03 -16.84
C ILE A 261 -11.79 5.48 -17.00
N THR A 262 -11.05 6.20 -17.84
CA THR A 262 -11.27 7.61 -18.16
C THR A 262 -11.38 7.81 -19.68
N PRO A 263 -11.93 8.93 -20.16
CA PRO A 263 -11.93 9.25 -21.59
C PRO A 263 -10.52 9.44 -22.15
N ALA A 264 -10.29 9.00 -23.39
CA ALA A 264 -9.04 9.22 -24.14
C ALA A 264 -9.01 10.55 -24.92
N GLU A 265 -9.93 11.48 -24.61
CA GLU A 265 -9.91 12.82 -25.20
C GLU A 265 -8.62 13.55 -24.80
N GLY A 266 -7.91 14.11 -25.78
CA GLY A 266 -6.62 14.78 -25.58
C GLY A 266 -5.39 13.89 -25.71
N PHE A 267 -5.55 12.59 -26.00
CA PHE A 267 -4.44 11.67 -26.26
C PHE A 267 -4.22 11.45 -27.76
N SER A 268 -2.99 11.59 -28.22
CA SER A 268 -2.59 11.30 -29.60
C SER A 268 -2.13 9.84 -29.80
N ALA A 269 -1.81 9.14 -28.71
CA ALA A 269 -1.27 7.79 -28.71
C ALA A 269 -2.20 6.79 -29.43
N PRO A 270 -1.71 5.86 -30.26
CA PRO A 270 -2.57 4.94 -31.03
C PRO A 270 -3.29 3.90 -30.16
N GLU A 271 -4.18 3.13 -30.78
CA GLU A 271 -4.85 1.98 -30.14
C GLU A 271 -3.83 1.02 -29.51
N LEU A 272 -4.12 0.54 -28.30
CA LEU A 272 -3.25 -0.31 -27.47
C LEU A 272 -1.91 0.32 -27.05
N ALA A 273 -1.66 1.60 -27.34
CA ALA A 273 -0.50 2.29 -26.80
C ALA A 273 -0.58 2.33 -25.27
N GLY A 274 0.47 1.89 -24.61
CA GLY A 274 0.47 1.71 -23.17
C GLY A 274 1.67 0.90 -22.67
N GLU A 275 1.65 0.56 -21.40
CA GLU A 275 2.71 -0.17 -20.72
C GLU A 275 2.12 -1.10 -19.65
N VAL A 276 2.72 -2.28 -19.52
CA VAL A 276 2.56 -3.17 -18.36
C VAL A 276 3.85 -3.12 -17.56
N ILE A 277 3.72 -2.93 -16.25
CA ILE A 277 4.81 -2.90 -15.30
C ILE A 277 4.56 -3.96 -14.24
N ILE A 278 5.55 -4.83 -14.03
CA ILE A 278 5.56 -5.80 -12.93
C ILE A 278 6.69 -5.42 -11.98
N ILE A 279 6.36 -5.31 -10.69
CA ILE A 279 7.31 -4.95 -9.64
C ILE A 279 7.39 -6.09 -8.65
N ASN A 280 8.57 -6.64 -8.43
CA ASN A 280 8.80 -7.57 -7.34
C ASN A 280 8.98 -6.76 -6.04
N ALA A 281 8.01 -6.88 -5.14
CA ALA A 281 7.94 -6.11 -3.89
C ALA A 281 9.04 -6.48 -2.89
N THR A 282 9.61 -7.68 -2.99
CA THR A 282 10.70 -8.15 -2.12
C THR A 282 12.05 -7.56 -2.53
N THR A 283 12.33 -7.54 -3.84
CA THR A 283 13.63 -7.10 -4.38
C THR A 283 13.64 -5.63 -4.80
N GLY A 284 12.46 -5.03 -5.02
CA GLY A 284 12.34 -3.71 -5.61
C GLY A 284 12.66 -3.67 -7.10
N THR A 285 12.78 -4.81 -7.78
CA THR A 285 13.08 -4.86 -9.22
C THR A 285 11.81 -4.68 -10.03
N LEU A 286 11.92 -3.88 -11.10
CA LEU A 286 10.84 -3.57 -12.00
C LEU A 286 11.14 -4.11 -13.40
N THR A 287 10.16 -4.75 -14.03
CA THR A 287 10.15 -5.05 -15.46
C THR A 287 9.00 -4.29 -16.11
N SER A 288 9.20 -3.89 -17.36
CA SER A 288 8.22 -3.15 -18.13
C SER A 288 8.20 -3.61 -19.58
N ALA A 289 7.01 -3.65 -20.18
CA ALA A 289 6.82 -3.96 -21.59
C ALA A 289 5.73 -3.07 -22.20
N PRO A 290 5.86 -2.66 -23.48
CA PRO A 290 4.74 -2.06 -24.21
C PRO A 290 3.50 -2.94 -24.14
N TYR A 291 2.32 -2.35 -23.92
CA TYR A 291 1.10 -3.12 -23.70
C TYR A 291 0.75 -4.00 -24.90
N ASP A 292 0.91 -3.49 -26.13
CA ASP A 292 0.62 -4.20 -27.36
C ASP A 292 1.51 -5.45 -27.55
N GLN A 293 2.78 -5.37 -27.13
CA GLN A 293 3.68 -6.52 -27.10
C GLN A 293 3.27 -7.50 -26.01
N TRP A 294 3.07 -7.01 -24.79
CA TRP A 294 2.71 -7.83 -23.64
C TRP A 294 1.42 -8.62 -23.88
N ILE A 295 0.38 -8.00 -24.45
CA ILE A 295 -0.90 -8.68 -24.70
C ILE A 295 -0.77 -9.74 -25.79
N ARG A 296 0.05 -9.51 -26.83
CA ARG A 296 0.33 -10.53 -27.86
C ARG A 296 0.99 -11.77 -27.26
N ASP A 297 1.95 -11.56 -26.38
CA ASP A 297 2.65 -12.65 -25.69
C ASP A 297 1.72 -13.36 -24.70
N PHE A 298 0.93 -12.60 -23.93
CA PHE A 298 -0.02 -13.15 -22.96
C PHE A 298 -1.13 -13.98 -23.61
N MET A 299 -1.64 -13.55 -24.77
CA MET A 299 -2.66 -14.29 -25.51
C MET A 299 -2.22 -15.69 -25.96
N GLN A 300 -0.90 -15.97 -25.98
CA GLN A 300 -0.36 -17.28 -26.31
C GLN A 300 -0.26 -18.22 -25.10
N THR A 301 -0.60 -17.75 -23.90
CA THR A 301 -0.44 -18.53 -22.67
C THR A 301 -1.77 -19.18 -22.21
N PRO A 302 -1.72 -20.31 -21.48
CA PRO A 302 -2.92 -20.93 -20.91
C PRO A 302 -3.70 -20.01 -19.95
N GLU A 303 -3.01 -19.10 -19.27
CA GLU A 303 -3.59 -18.15 -18.33
C GLU A 303 -4.58 -17.20 -19.01
N PHE A 304 -4.33 -16.81 -20.27
CA PHE A 304 -5.28 -15.99 -21.03
C PHE A 304 -6.61 -16.72 -21.26
N GLY A 305 -6.57 -18.01 -21.60
CA GLY A 305 -7.78 -18.83 -21.72
C GLY A 305 -8.60 -18.85 -20.44
N GLN A 306 -7.94 -18.99 -19.28
CA GLN A 306 -8.61 -18.94 -17.97
C GLN A 306 -9.17 -17.55 -17.64
N ALA A 307 -8.46 -16.48 -18.01
CA ALA A 307 -8.92 -15.11 -17.81
C ALA A 307 -10.18 -14.82 -18.65
N MET A 308 -10.22 -15.31 -19.90
CA MET A 308 -11.39 -15.17 -20.78
C MET A 308 -12.61 -15.90 -20.24
N VAL A 309 -12.45 -17.12 -19.73
CA VAL A 309 -13.55 -17.88 -19.11
C VAL A 309 -14.12 -17.09 -17.92
N ARG A 310 -13.26 -16.59 -17.03
CA ARG A 310 -13.69 -15.79 -15.87
C ARG A 310 -14.44 -14.52 -16.28
N ALA A 311 -13.92 -13.78 -17.26
CA ALA A 311 -14.56 -12.58 -17.77
C ALA A 311 -15.94 -12.87 -18.39
N ALA A 312 -16.06 -13.95 -19.16
CA ALA A 312 -17.32 -14.38 -19.76
C ALA A 312 -18.37 -14.76 -18.69
N SER A 313 -17.96 -15.52 -17.66
CA SER A 313 -18.85 -15.89 -16.55
C SER A 313 -19.42 -14.68 -15.82
N LEU A 314 -18.63 -13.60 -15.66
CA LEU A 314 -19.09 -12.37 -15.00
C LEU A 314 -20.11 -11.56 -15.82
N GLN A 315 -20.10 -11.71 -17.15
CA GLN A 315 -21.09 -11.07 -18.02
C GLN A 315 -22.44 -11.78 -17.96
N THR A 316 -22.46 -13.11 -17.81
CA THR A 316 -23.70 -13.89 -17.70
C THR A 316 -24.49 -13.67 -16.41
N TYR A 317 -23.88 -13.11 -15.35
CA TYR A 317 -24.57 -12.74 -14.11
C TYR A 317 -25.14 -11.31 -14.09
N LYS A 318 -24.94 -10.54 -15.18
CA LYS A 318 -25.45 -9.15 -15.31
C LYS A 318 -26.70 -9.02 -16.20
N THR A 319 -27.29 -10.14 -16.62
CA THR A 319 -28.59 -10.24 -17.31
C THR A 319 -29.64 -10.80 -16.39
#